data_AF-A0A2U0A1S8-F1
#
_entry.id   AF-A0A2U0A1S8-F1
#
_cell.length_a   1.000
_cell.length_b   1.000
_cell.length_c   1.000
_cell.angle_alpha   90.00
_cell.angle_beta   90.00
_cell.angle_gamma   90.00
#
_symmetry.space_group_name_H-M   'P 1'
#
loop_
_entity.id
_entity.type
_entity.pdbx_description
1 polymer ?
#
loop_
_entity_poly.entity_id
_entity_poly.type
_entity_poly.pdbx_seq_one_letter_code
_entity_poly.pdbx_strand_id
1 'polypeptide(L)'
;MLTGKIRNQVDEIWEAFWTGGIANPISVIEQFTYLLFIRSLDEIHTRRERQAQLGDGKIENPVFNRRQGKFRWSKLKNFDPDEMFNLVKDEIFPFIKNMQGEDTT
;
A
#
# COMPACT_ATOMS: atom_id res chain seq x y z
N MET A 1 12.44 19.15 -11.36
CA MET A 1 13.26 18.14 -12.05
C MET A 1 13.31 16.89 -11.18
N LEU A 2 12.96 15.72 -11.71
CA LEU A 2 13.25 14.46 -11.01
C LEU A 2 14.77 14.36 -10.85
N THR A 3 15.27 14.21 -9.63
CA THR A 3 16.70 14.01 -9.41
C THR A 3 17.14 12.69 -10.05
N GLY A 4 18.39 12.59 -10.49
CA GLY A 4 18.91 11.36 -11.12
C GLY A 4 18.69 10.10 -10.27
N LYS A 5 18.71 10.24 -8.94
CA LYS A 5 18.42 9.15 -8.00
C LYS A 5 16.99 8.60 -8.11
N ILE A 6 15.99 9.47 -8.22
CA ILE A 6 14.58 9.03 -8.32
C ILE A 6 14.35 8.34 -9.66
N ARG A 7 14.94 8.85 -10.75
CA ARG A 7 14.87 8.20 -12.07
C ARG A 7 15.43 6.78 -11.99
N ASN A 8 16.62 6.61 -11.43
CA ASN A 8 17.23 5.28 -11.31
C ASN A 8 16.36 4.29 -10.51
N GLN A 9 15.69 4.75 -9.44
CA GLN A 9 14.78 3.90 -8.67
C GLN A 9 13.55 3.47 -9.47
N VAL A 10 13.03 4.36 -10.31
CA VAL A 10 11.90 4.03 -11.22
C VAL A 10 12.35 3.01 -12.27
N ASP A 11 13.55 3.18 -12.82
CA ASP A 11 14.11 2.26 -13.81
C ASP A 11 14.36 0.86 -13.19
N GLU A 12 14.86 0.78 -11.95
CA GLU A 12 15.03 -0.49 -11.23
C GLU A 12 13.70 -1.23 -11.03
N ILE A 13 12.63 -0.50 -10.68
CA ILE A 13 11.29 -1.08 -10.53
C ILE A 13 10.80 -1.61 -11.89
N TRP A 14 11.00 -0.83 -12.95
CA TRP A 14 10.62 -1.24 -14.30
C TRP A 14 11.30 -2.55 -14.73
N GLU A 15 12.60 -2.65 -14.54
CA GLU A 15 13.39 -3.86 -14.86
C GLU A 15 12.93 -5.07 -14.03
N ALA A 16 12.57 -4.88 -12.75
CA ALA A 16 12.02 -5.95 -11.93
C ALA A 16 10.70 -6.50 -12.48
N PHE A 17 9.80 -5.64 -12.96
CA PHE A 17 8.55 -6.08 -13.60
C PHE A 17 8.80 -6.78 -14.94
N TRP A 18 9.74 -6.27 -15.74
CA TRP A 18 10.09 -6.88 -17.03
C TRP A 18 10.67 -8.29 -16.86
N THR A 19 11.62 -8.46 -15.94
CA THR A 19 12.21 -9.77 -15.61
C THR A 19 11.20 -10.74 -14.99
N GLY A 20 10.19 -10.23 -14.28
CA GLY A 20 9.04 -10.99 -13.77
C GLY A 20 8.00 -11.38 -14.82
N GLY A 21 8.20 -11.04 -16.10
CA GLY A 21 7.30 -11.42 -17.19
C GLY A 21 6.12 -10.46 -17.41
N ILE A 22 6.08 -9.32 -16.73
CA ILE A 22 5.07 -8.28 -16.93
C ILE A 22 5.62 -7.25 -17.92
N ALA A 23 5.40 -7.51 -19.21
CA ALA A 23 5.94 -6.68 -20.29
C ALA A 23 5.07 -5.47 -20.65
N ASN A 24 3.79 -5.43 -20.24
CA ASN A 24 2.88 -4.34 -20.60
C ASN A 24 3.09 -3.12 -19.70
N PRO A 25 3.54 -1.97 -20.23
CA PRO A 25 3.72 -0.71 -19.50
C PRO A 25 2.53 -0.28 -18.64
N ILE A 26 1.31 -0.43 -19.16
CA ILE A 26 0.09 0.00 -18.48
C ILE A 26 -0.13 -0.87 -17.24
N SER A 27 0.06 -2.18 -17.37
CA SER A 27 -0.03 -3.12 -16.25
C SER A 27 1.02 -2.80 -15.17
N VAL A 28 2.26 -2.49 -15.55
CA VAL A 28 3.32 -2.10 -14.60
C VAL A 28 2.92 -0.85 -13.81
N ILE A 29 2.44 0.18 -14.50
CA ILE A 29 1.98 1.42 -13.86
C ILE A 29 0.83 1.11 -12.89
N GLU A 30 -0.13 0.28 -13.29
CA GLU A 30 -1.25 -0.09 -12.44
C GLU A 30 -0.80 -0.84 -11.18
N GLN A 31 0.03 -1.89 -11.32
CA GLN A 31 0.51 -2.67 -10.18
C GLN A 31 1.33 -1.81 -9.21
N PHE A 32 2.22 -0.97 -9.74
CA PHE A 32 2.99 -0.02 -8.93
C PHE A 32 2.08 0.98 -8.21
N THR A 33 1.05 1.49 -8.90
CA THR A 33 0.07 2.41 -8.33
C THR A 33 -0.69 1.78 -7.17
N TYR A 34 -1.11 0.52 -7.27
CA TYR A 34 -1.77 -0.18 -6.17
C TYR A 34 -0.85 -0.34 -4.95
N LEU A 35 0.41 -0.70 -5.15
CA LEU A 35 1.38 -0.81 -4.06
C LEU A 35 1.64 0.54 -3.38
N LEU A 36 1.78 1.62 -4.16
CA LEU A 36 1.89 2.97 -3.63
C LEU A 36 0.65 3.37 -2.82
N PHE A 37 -0.54 3.03 -3.31
CA PHE A 37 -1.78 3.32 -2.59
C PHE A 37 -1.85 2.59 -1.24
N ILE A 38 -1.54 1.29 -1.21
CA ILE A 38 -1.46 0.51 0.04
C ILE A 38 -0.47 1.15 1.03
N ARG A 39 0.69 1.59 0.53
CA ARG A 39 1.68 2.30 1.35
C ARG A 39 1.14 3.63 1.87
N SER A 40 0.47 4.43 1.05
CA SER A 40 -0.12 5.70 1.46
C SER A 40 -1.18 5.52 2.56
N LEU A 41 -1.98 4.46 2.49
CA LEU A 41 -2.93 4.11 3.56
C LEU A 41 -2.24 3.84 4.90
N ASP A 42 -1.12 3.12 4.89
CA ASP A 42 -0.30 2.89 6.10
C ASP A 42 0.31 4.18 6.66
N GLU A 43 0.78 5.07 5.78
CA GLU A 43 1.31 6.37 6.18
C GLU A 43 0.23 7.25 6.84
N ILE A 44 -0.99 7.26 6.30
CA ILE A 44 -2.15 7.95 6.89
C ILE A 44 -2.48 7.35 8.27
N HIS A 45 -2.56 6.03 8.39
CA HIS A 45 -2.84 5.37 9.66
C HIS A 45 -1.77 5.70 10.71
N THR A 46 -0.49 5.61 10.33
CA THR A 46 0.64 5.93 11.20
C THR A 46 0.61 7.38 11.67
N ARG A 47 0.21 8.32 10.81
CA ARG A 47 0.03 9.72 11.19
C ARG A 47 -1.07 9.89 12.23
N ARG A 48 -2.21 9.20 12.06
CA ARG A 48 -3.34 9.22 13.02
C ARG A 48 -2.95 8.59 14.36
N GLU A 49 -2.17 7.51 14.35
CA GLU A 49 -1.60 6.90 15.57
C GLU A 49 -0.71 7.89 16.35
N ARG A 50 0.19 8.60 15.65
CA ARG A 50 1.05 9.61 16.30
C ARG A 50 0.24 10.77 16.88
N GLN A 51 -0.83 11.19 16.21
CA GLN A 51 -1.74 12.22 16.73
C GLN A 51 -2.46 11.74 17.99
N ALA A 52 -2.96 10.51 18.00
CA ALA A 52 -3.62 9.92 19.16
C ALA A 52 -2.69 9.82 20.38
N GLN A 53 -1.40 9.52 20.18
CA GLN A 53 -0.39 9.49 21.25
C GLN A 53 -0.18 10.84 21.94
N LEU A 54 -0.45 11.94 21.24
CA LEU A 54 -0.37 13.29 21.79
C LEU A 54 -1.70 13.75 22.44
N GLY A 55 -2.79 13.01 22.21
CA GLY A 55 -4.14 13.31 22.68
C GLY A 55 -4.62 12.35 23.78
N ASP A 56 -5.86 11.89 23.65
CA ASP A 56 -6.53 10.99 24.61
C ASP A 56 -6.20 9.49 24.41
N GLY A 57 -5.28 9.18 23.50
CA GLY A 57 -4.88 7.82 23.16
C GLY A 57 -5.81 7.11 22.17
N LYS A 58 -6.88 7.75 21.66
CA LYS A 58 -7.79 7.15 20.68
C LYS A 58 -7.44 7.60 19.26
N ILE A 59 -7.36 6.64 18.35
CA ILE A 59 -7.15 6.91 16.93
C ILE A 59 -8.49 7.36 16.33
N GLU A 60 -8.59 8.62 15.95
CA GLU A 60 -9.73 9.13 15.19
C GLU A 60 -9.72 8.55 13.77
N ASN A 61 -10.88 8.03 13.32
CA ASN A 61 -11.09 7.46 11.98
C ASN A 61 -9.94 6.52 11.55
N PRO A 62 -9.70 5.39 12.22
CA PRO A 62 -8.59 4.52 11.88
C PRO A 62 -8.76 3.92 10.47
N VAL A 63 -7.72 4.02 9.62
CA VAL A 63 -7.74 3.37 8.29
C VAL A 63 -7.89 1.85 8.40
N PHE A 64 -7.21 1.25 9.38
CA PHE A 64 -7.19 -0.19 9.62
C PHE A 64 -7.73 -0.46 11.02
N ASN A 65 -8.60 -1.45 11.16
CA ASN A 65 -9.01 -1.92 12.47
C ASN A 65 -7.94 -2.84 13.10
N ARG A 66 -8.14 -3.23 14.36
CA ARG A 66 -7.18 -4.08 15.11
C ARG A 66 -6.91 -5.44 14.44
N ARG A 67 -7.85 -5.99 13.68
CA ARG A 67 -7.71 -7.28 12.97
C ARG A 67 -6.99 -7.13 11.63
N GLN A 68 -6.99 -5.93 11.06
CA GLN A 68 -6.39 -5.60 9.75
C GLN A 68 -4.93 -5.16 9.87
N GLY A 69 -4.27 -5.41 11.00
CA GLY A 69 -2.86 -5.03 11.19
C GLY A 69 -1.93 -5.59 10.11
N LYS A 70 -2.25 -6.75 9.53
CA LYS A 70 -1.51 -7.38 8.42
C LYS A 70 -1.62 -6.63 7.08
N PHE A 71 -2.60 -5.75 6.92
CA PHE A 71 -2.77 -4.94 5.70
C PHE A 71 -1.81 -3.75 5.65
N ARG A 72 -1.19 -3.41 6.80
CA ARG A 72 -0.25 -2.29 6.89
C ARG A 72 1.02 -2.61 6.12
N TRP A 73 1.40 -1.72 5.20
CA TRP A 73 2.63 -1.82 4.40
C TRP A 73 3.88 -2.16 5.24
N SER A 74 4.01 -1.52 6.40
CA SER A 74 5.08 -1.75 7.38
C SER A 74 5.24 -3.21 7.82
N LYS A 75 4.15 -3.98 7.84
CA LYS A 75 4.15 -5.42 8.11
C LYS A 75 4.18 -6.24 6.82
N LEU A 76 3.31 -5.91 5.87
CA LEU A 76 3.10 -6.60 4.59
C LEU A 76 4.42 -6.88 3.85
N LYS A 77 5.33 -5.90 3.80
CA LYS A 77 6.61 -6.01 3.08
C LYS A 77 7.57 -7.08 3.62
N ASN A 78 7.31 -7.62 4.81
CA ASN A 78 8.15 -8.65 5.45
C ASN A 78 7.55 -10.05 5.35
N PHE A 79 6.39 -10.20 4.70
CA PHE A 79 5.76 -11.50 4.45
C PHE A 79 6.51 -12.23 3.33
N ASP A 80 6.42 -13.56 3.33
CA ASP A 80 6.90 -14.36 2.20
C ASP A 80 6.16 -13.96 0.91
N PRO A 81 6.82 -13.99 -0.27
CA PRO A 81 6.24 -13.48 -1.52
C PRO A 81 4.87 -14.06 -1.87
N ASP A 82 4.68 -15.37 -1.67
CA ASP A 82 3.41 -16.05 -1.95
C ASP A 82 2.31 -15.62 -0.97
N GLU A 83 2.65 -15.46 0.31
CA GLU A 83 1.70 -15.00 1.32
C GLU A 83 1.34 -13.54 1.08
N MET A 84 2.32 -12.69 0.74
CA MET A 84 2.08 -11.29 0.37
C MET A 84 1.14 -11.20 -0.84
N PHE A 85 1.40 -11.98 -1.89
CA PHE A 85 0.57 -12.00 -3.09
C PHE A 85 -0.88 -12.39 -2.77
N ASN A 86 -1.07 -13.50 -2.05
CA ASN A 86 -2.40 -13.97 -1.66
C ASN A 86 -3.12 -12.95 -0.77
N LEU A 87 -2.41 -12.35 0.19
CA LEU A 87 -2.98 -11.33 1.08
C LEU A 87 -3.41 -10.08 0.31
N VAL A 88 -2.59 -9.61 -0.64
CA VAL A 88 -2.92 -8.45 -1.48
C VAL A 88 -4.15 -8.75 -2.34
N LYS A 89 -4.15 -9.88 -3.04
CA LYS A 89 -5.19 -10.29 -3.98
C LYS A 89 -6.53 -10.57 -3.29
N ASP A 90 -6.52 -11.37 -2.23
CA ASP A 90 -7.72 -11.97 -1.66
C ASP A 90 -8.30 -11.15 -0.50
N GLU A 91 -7.52 -10.28 0.16
CA GLU A 91 -7.99 -9.51 1.32
C GLU A 91 -7.83 -7.99 1.18
N ILE A 92 -6.62 -7.51 0.85
CA ILE A 92 -6.33 -6.06 0.81
C ILE A 92 -7.06 -5.38 -0.35
N PHE A 93 -7.08 -6.00 -1.53
CA PHE A 93 -7.75 -5.41 -2.69
C PHE A 93 -9.29 -5.32 -2.52
N PRO A 94 -9.99 -6.37 -2.04
CA PRO A 94 -11.39 -6.23 -1.64
C PRO A 94 -11.62 -5.16 -0.57
N PHE A 95 -10.73 -5.06 0.42
CA PHE A 95 -10.80 -4.02 1.45
C PHE A 95 -10.75 -2.61 0.83
N ILE A 96 -9.77 -2.34 -0.05
CA ILE A 96 -9.64 -1.05 -0.74
C ILE A 96 -10.88 -0.71 -1.56
N LYS A 97 -11.44 -1.68 -2.30
CA LYS A 97 -12.67 -1.47 -3.08
C LYS A 97 -13.85 -1.08 -2.20
N ASN A 98 -13.97 -1.71 -1.04
CA ASN A 98 -15.08 -1.44 -0.13
C ASN A 98 -14.91 -0.10 0.64
N MET A 99 -13.69 0.39 0.81
CA MET A 99 -13.45 1.72 1.41
C MET A 99 -14.06 2.86 0.58
N GLN A 100 -14.03 2.77 -0.75
CA GLN A 100 -14.61 3.81 -1.62
C GLN A 100 -16.15 3.85 -1.58
N GLY A 101 -16.80 2.80 -1.07
CA GLY A 101 -18.26 2.73 -0.96
C GLY A 101 -18.85 3.51 0.21
N GLU A 102 -18.06 3.88 1.22
CA GLU A 102 -18.55 4.60 2.41
C GLU A 102 -18.58 6.14 2.25
N ASP A 103 -17.86 6.70 1.26
CA ASP A 103 -17.80 8.15 0.98
C ASP A 103 -18.89 8.64 -0.01
N THR A 104 -19.96 7.87 -0.27
CA THR A 104 -21.06 8.25 -1.19
C THR A 104 -22.42 8.51 -0.54
N THR A 105 -22.46 8.78 0.77
CA THR A 105 -23.69 9.25 1.46
C THR A 105 -23.43 10.39 2.43
#